data_AF-A0AAU3ZXX4-F1
#
_entry.id   AF-A0AAU3ZXX4-F1
#
_cell.length_a   1.000
_cell.length_b   1.000
_cell.length_c   1.000
_cell.angle_alpha   90.00
_cell.angle_beta   90.00
_cell.angle_gamma   90.00
#
_symmetry.space_group_name_H-M   'P 1'
#
loop_
_entity.id
_entity.type
_entity.pdbx_description
1 polymer ?
#
loop_
_entity_poly.entity_id
_entity_poly.type
_entity_poly.pdbx_seq_one_letter_code
_entity_poly.pdbx_strand_id
1 'polypeptide(L)'
;MGRSCCPRPDGGAPRVGPLSAAGTRRGRPLARSAGAGCIAVPCNTAHAYVEQVSRATGAEVLDMIGAALRAAAVLVPGAERVGILATRGTRLAGLYERAGARLGLAVVQVPARVQQDCVDAAIHAVKSGTDRGRAEQWIASATGALKDRGAQAVVAACTEIQLVSAPAAQVLPLVDSTQALVEAALARLWKPTGELFVPEHRRGPVSSYPDTDR
;
A
#
# COMPACT_ATOMS: atom_id res chain seq x y z
N MET A 1 -18.32 -2.50 28.76
CA MET A 1 -17.95 -1.23 29.42
C MET A 1 -16.77 -0.64 28.67
N GLY A 2 -17.04 0.40 27.89
CA GLY A 2 -16.15 0.92 26.86
C GLY A 2 -14.92 1.62 27.43
N ARG A 3 -13.76 1.38 26.81
CA ARG A 3 -12.58 2.22 27.03
C ARG A 3 -12.68 3.42 26.10
N SER A 4 -13.18 4.49 26.69
CA SER A 4 -13.18 5.86 26.18
C SER A 4 -11.81 6.23 25.59
N CYS A 5 -11.79 6.64 24.33
CA CYS A 5 -10.69 7.40 23.74
C CYS A 5 -10.81 8.85 24.18
N CYS A 6 -10.36 9.18 25.39
CA CYS A 6 -10.09 10.56 25.76
C CYS A 6 -8.81 11.05 25.06
N PRO A 7 -8.79 12.27 24.49
CA PRO A 7 -7.55 12.89 24.02
C PRO A 7 -6.66 13.28 25.20
N ARG A 8 -5.33 13.12 25.05
CA ARG A 8 -4.33 13.61 26.00
C ARG A 8 -3.90 15.04 25.65
N PRO A 9 -3.55 15.88 26.65
CA PRO A 9 -3.29 17.31 26.49
C PRO A 9 -1.92 17.69 25.89
N ASP A 10 -1.14 16.73 25.40
CA ASP A 10 0.24 16.93 24.98
C ASP A 10 0.38 16.55 23.50
N GLY A 11 0.54 17.58 22.65
CA GLY A 11 0.53 17.57 21.19
C GLY A 11 1.63 16.75 20.49
N GLY A 12 1.83 15.51 20.91
CA GLY A 12 2.66 14.53 20.22
C GLY A 12 1.96 13.93 19.01
N ALA A 13 2.73 13.65 17.96
CA ALA A 13 2.23 12.98 16.75
C ALA A 13 1.51 11.65 17.10
N PRO A 14 0.37 11.33 16.47
CA PRO A 14 -0.36 10.10 16.76
C PRO A 14 0.46 8.87 16.45
N ARG A 15 0.59 7.96 17.43
CA ARG A 15 1.31 6.70 17.26
C ARG A 15 0.46 5.72 16.45
N VAL A 16 1.00 5.23 15.33
CA VAL A 16 0.48 4.01 14.69
C VAL A 16 0.73 2.86 15.66
N GLY A 17 -0.33 2.13 16.03
CA GLY A 17 -0.23 1.02 16.98
C GLY A 17 0.68 -0.09 16.43
N PRO A 18 1.55 -0.70 17.26
CA PRO A 18 2.65 -1.54 16.80
C PRO A 18 2.18 -2.70 15.92
N LEU A 19 2.98 -3.08 14.91
CA LEU A 19 2.86 -4.42 14.33
C LEU A 19 3.00 -5.41 15.50
N SER A 20 2.05 -6.34 15.65
CA SER A 20 2.14 -7.26 16.79
C SER A 20 3.46 -8.01 16.71
N ALA A 21 4.21 -8.06 17.81
CA ALA A 21 5.47 -8.81 17.86
C ALA A 21 5.26 -10.29 17.45
N ALA A 22 4.03 -10.80 17.57
CA ALA A 22 3.61 -12.11 17.08
C ALA A 22 3.62 -12.22 15.55
N GLY A 23 3.17 -11.19 14.81
CA GLY A 23 3.17 -11.17 13.34
C GLY A 23 4.59 -11.23 12.76
N THR A 24 5.50 -10.40 13.27
CA THR A 24 6.91 -10.39 12.85
C THR A 24 7.63 -11.69 13.21
N ARG A 25 7.34 -12.28 14.40
CA ARG A 25 7.94 -13.55 14.83
C ARG A 25 7.45 -14.75 14.02
N ARG A 26 6.19 -14.78 13.57
CA ARG A 26 5.63 -15.88 12.76
C ARG A 26 6.06 -15.83 11.29
N GLY A 27 6.22 -14.63 10.71
CA GLY A 27 6.66 -14.48 9.32
C GLY A 27 8.15 -14.75 9.08
N ARG A 28 9.00 -14.52 10.11
CA ARG A 28 10.46 -14.64 10.00
C ARG A 28 10.97 -16.06 9.68
N PRO A 29 10.48 -17.14 10.32
CA PRO A 29 10.86 -18.51 9.96
C PRO A 29 10.50 -18.83 8.51
N LEU A 30 9.28 -18.48 8.08
CA LEU A 30 8.77 -18.73 6.71
C LEU A 30 9.63 -18.04 5.64
N ALA A 31 9.95 -16.75 5.83
CA ALA A 31 10.76 -16.01 4.85
C ALA A 31 12.19 -16.56 4.74
N ARG A 32 12.80 -16.95 5.86
CA ARG A 32 14.15 -17.54 5.88
C ARG A 32 14.17 -18.96 5.32
N SER A 33 13.20 -19.80 5.69
CA SER A 33 13.13 -21.19 5.22
C SER A 33 12.79 -21.29 3.73
N ALA A 34 12.10 -20.29 3.16
CA ALA A 34 11.77 -20.24 1.75
C ALA A 34 12.90 -19.72 0.84
N GLY A 35 14.03 -19.25 1.40
CA GLY A 35 15.14 -18.70 0.61
C GLY A 35 14.77 -17.44 -0.20
N ALA A 36 13.81 -16.66 0.27
CA ALA A 36 13.31 -15.50 -0.46
C ALA A 36 14.38 -14.39 -0.56
N GLY A 37 14.74 -14.00 -1.79
CA GLY A 37 15.70 -12.91 -2.05
C GLY A 37 15.16 -11.50 -1.76
N CYS A 38 13.84 -11.33 -1.71
CA CYS A 38 13.15 -10.12 -1.30
C CYS A 38 11.75 -10.43 -0.73
N ILE A 39 11.15 -9.50 -0.01
CA ILE A 39 9.80 -9.59 0.58
C ILE A 39 8.91 -8.49 -0.02
N ALA A 40 7.77 -8.87 -0.56
CA ALA A 40 6.69 -7.95 -0.91
C ALA A 40 5.67 -7.89 0.23
N VAL A 41 5.30 -6.69 0.67
CA VAL A 41 4.29 -6.48 1.72
C VAL A 41 3.08 -5.78 1.09
N PRO A 42 1.99 -6.49 0.76
CA PRO A 42 0.82 -5.89 0.08
C PRO A 42 -0.07 -5.14 1.09
N CYS A 43 0.49 -4.18 1.80
CA CYS A 43 -0.23 -3.31 2.73
C CYS A 43 0.56 -2.03 2.96
N ASN A 44 0.00 -0.90 2.50
CA ASN A 44 0.60 0.42 2.70
C ASN A 44 0.77 0.75 4.19
N THR A 45 -0.21 0.45 5.04
CA THR A 45 -0.12 0.74 6.47
C THR A 45 1.01 -0.05 7.15
N ALA A 46 1.26 -1.30 6.71
CA ALA A 46 2.32 -2.14 7.25
C ALA A 46 3.73 -1.64 6.91
N HIS A 47 3.86 -0.73 5.92
CA HIS A 47 5.13 -0.10 5.59
C HIS A 47 5.67 0.84 6.69
N ALA A 48 4.88 1.14 7.72
CA ALA A 48 5.41 1.74 8.94
C ALA A 48 6.43 0.82 9.68
N TYR A 49 6.48 -0.47 9.34
CA TYR A 49 7.24 -1.49 10.07
C TYR A 49 8.26 -2.24 9.21
N VAL A 50 8.42 -1.90 7.94
CA VAL A 50 9.25 -2.69 7.02
C VAL A 50 10.74 -2.67 7.36
N GLU A 51 11.24 -1.61 8.00
CA GLU A 51 12.60 -1.59 8.54
C GLU A 51 12.80 -2.66 9.62
N GLN A 52 11.82 -2.83 10.50
CA GLN A 52 11.86 -3.85 11.55
C GLN A 52 11.78 -5.25 10.94
N VAL A 53 10.95 -5.44 9.91
CA VAL A 53 10.87 -6.69 9.15
C VAL A 53 12.20 -7.00 8.50
N SER A 54 12.78 -6.05 7.74
CA SER A 54 14.05 -6.23 7.05
C SER A 54 15.19 -6.57 8.01
N ARG A 55 15.32 -5.86 9.14
CA ARG A 55 16.32 -6.17 10.17
C ARG A 55 16.10 -7.54 10.80
N ALA A 56 14.84 -7.93 11.05
CA ALA A 56 14.53 -9.19 11.69
C ALA A 56 14.76 -10.40 10.77
N THR A 57 14.49 -10.26 9.47
CA THR A 57 14.61 -11.36 8.49
C THR A 57 15.99 -11.41 7.84
N GLY A 58 16.64 -10.26 7.66
CA GLY A 58 17.83 -10.09 6.81
C GLY A 58 17.50 -9.94 5.32
N ALA A 59 16.22 -9.95 4.95
CA ALA A 59 15.78 -9.83 3.57
C ALA A 59 15.52 -8.37 3.18
N GLU A 60 15.74 -8.07 1.91
CA GLU A 60 15.27 -6.84 1.27
C GLU A 60 13.73 -6.80 1.30
N VAL A 61 13.14 -5.67 1.67
CA VAL A 61 11.69 -5.45 1.57
C VAL A 61 11.44 -4.45 0.47
N LEU A 62 10.57 -4.80 -0.48
CA LEU A 62 10.27 -3.95 -1.64
C LEU A 62 9.54 -2.67 -1.23
N ASP A 63 9.94 -1.55 -1.80
CA ASP A 63 9.39 -0.22 -1.53
C ASP A 63 8.10 0.03 -2.32
N MET A 64 6.95 -0.43 -1.80
CA MET A 64 5.62 -0.22 -2.38
C MET A 64 5.28 1.28 -2.52
N ILE A 65 5.65 2.08 -1.53
CA ILE A 65 5.24 3.49 -1.44
C ILE A 65 5.98 4.33 -2.48
N GLY A 66 7.31 4.19 -2.54
CA GLY A 66 8.09 4.88 -3.56
C GLY A 66 7.78 4.34 -4.96
N ALA A 67 7.50 3.04 -5.11
CA ALA A 67 7.07 2.49 -6.41
C ALA A 67 5.77 3.16 -6.89
N ALA A 68 4.76 3.27 -6.03
CA ALA A 68 3.50 3.92 -6.37
C ALA A 68 3.66 5.42 -6.71
N LEU A 69 4.53 6.14 -5.99
CA LEU A 69 4.81 7.55 -6.29
C LEU A 69 5.57 7.73 -7.61
N ARG A 70 6.56 6.87 -7.89
CA ARG A 70 7.26 6.87 -9.18
C ARG A 70 6.31 6.56 -10.34
N ALA A 71 5.43 5.58 -10.16
CA ALA A 71 4.39 5.29 -11.15
C ALA A 71 3.47 6.50 -11.39
N ALA A 72 3.13 7.28 -10.36
CA ALA A 72 2.32 8.49 -10.52
C ALA A 72 3.06 9.57 -11.33
N ALA A 73 4.36 9.75 -11.10
CA ALA A 73 5.19 10.69 -11.87
C ALA A 73 5.38 10.26 -13.34
N VAL A 74 5.42 8.96 -13.61
CA VAL A 74 5.45 8.42 -14.98
C VAL A 74 4.09 8.57 -15.67
N LEU A 75 3.00 8.28 -14.95
CA LEU A 75 1.64 8.38 -15.47
C LEU A 75 1.26 9.81 -15.86
N VAL A 76 1.74 10.80 -15.09
CA VAL A 76 1.54 12.22 -15.36
C VAL A 76 2.90 12.91 -15.38
N PRO A 77 3.57 12.99 -16.55
CA PRO A 77 4.87 13.66 -16.67
C PRO A 77 4.80 15.10 -16.18
N GLY A 78 5.73 15.48 -15.29
CA GLY A 78 5.75 16.81 -14.68
C GLY A 78 4.74 17.01 -13.54
N ALA A 79 4.12 15.94 -13.03
CA ALA A 79 3.35 16.04 -11.80
C ALA A 79 4.23 16.49 -10.63
N GLU A 80 3.80 17.54 -9.94
CA GLU A 80 4.41 18.07 -8.72
C GLU A 80 3.60 17.68 -7.48
N ARG A 81 2.30 17.41 -7.66
CA ARG A 81 1.33 17.21 -6.57
C ARG A 81 0.53 15.93 -6.75
N VAL A 82 0.67 15.00 -5.81
CA VAL A 82 0.02 13.68 -5.86
C VAL A 82 -0.92 13.51 -4.68
N GLY A 83 -2.19 13.24 -4.97
CA GLY A 83 -3.23 12.95 -3.99
C GLY A 83 -3.11 11.53 -3.44
N ILE A 84 -3.35 11.35 -2.14
CA ILE A 84 -3.23 10.04 -1.49
C ILE A 84 -4.56 9.62 -0.86
N LEU A 85 -5.07 8.46 -1.28
CA LEU A 85 -6.22 7.80 -0.67
C LEU A 85 -5.72 6.61 0.15
N ALA A 86 -5.58 6.79 1.46
CA ALA A 86 -5.03 5.77 2.34
C ALA A 86 -5.81 5.67 3.65
N THR A 87 -5.54 4.63 4.43
CA THR A 87 -6.02 4.55 5.82
C THR A 87 -5.49 5.73 6.64
N ARG A 88 -6.20 6.09 7.72
CA ARG A 88 -5.67 7.02 8.74
C ARG A 88 -4.30 6.59 9.27
N GLY A 89 -4.05 5.28 9.44
CA GLY A 89 -2.77 4.76 9.91
C GLY A 89 -1.61 5.14 8.98
N THR A 90 -1.78 4.97 7.67
CA THR A 90 -0.79 5.38 6.67
C THR A 90 -0.53 6.89 6.70
N ARG A 91 -1.60 7.70 6.81
CA ARG A 91 -1.51 9.16 6.87
C ARG A 91 -0.80 9.66 8.13
N LEU A 92 -1.19 9.14 9.29
CA LEU A 92 -0.62 9.53 10.57
C LEU A 92 0.85 9.12 10.70
N ALA A 93 1.23 7.99 10.10
CA ALA A 93 2.63 7.62 9.99
C ALA A 93 3.43 8.49 9.00
N GLY A 94 2.81 9.38 8.23
CA GLY A 94 3.48 10.25 7.26
C GLY A 94 4.26 9.50 6.17
N LEU A 95 3.80 8.30 5.80
CA LEU A 95 4.58 7.38 4.97
C LEU A 95 4.79 7.94 3.56
N TYR A 96 3.71 8.43 2.95
CA TYR A 96 3.75 8.99 1.60
C TYR A 96 4.40 10.37 1.58
N GLU A 97 4.20 11.20 2.60
CA GLU A 97 4.81 12.53 2.70
C GLU A 97 6.33 12.45 2.70
N ARG A 98 6.90 11.53 3.50
CA ARG A 98 8.36 11.31 3.52
C ARG A 98 8.88 10.77 2.20
N ALA A 99 8.16 9.84 1.58
CA ALA A 99 8.57 9.26 0.31
C ALA A 99 8.47 10.30 -0.83
N GLY A 100 7.40 11.09 -0.87
CA GLY A 100 7.17 12.17 -1.82
C GLY A 100 8.23 13.25 -1.74
N ALA A 101 8.58 13.70 -0.52
CA ALA A 101 9.64 14.68 -0.32
C ALA A 101 11.00 14.24 -0.92
N ARG A 102 11.35 12.95 -0.80
CA ARG A 102 12.57 12.38 -1.42
C ARG A 102 12.52 12.34 -2.96
N LEU A 103 11.32 12.34 -3.53
CA LEU A 103 11.08 12.27 -4.97
C LEU A 103 10.73 13.64 -5.58
N GLY A 104 10.72 14.72 -4.79
CA GLY A 104 10.29 16.04 -5.25
C GLY A 104 8.78 16.15 -5.50
N LEU A 105 7.96 15.28 -4.91
CA LEU A 105 6.50 15.26 -5.05
C LEU A 105 5.84 15.75 -3.77
N ALA A 106 5.01 16.79 -3.89
CA ALA A 106 4.15 17.26 -2.80
C ALA A 106 2.93 16.34 -2.65
N VAL A 107 2.78 15.75 -1.46
CA VAL A 107 1.63 14.89 -1.15
C VAL A 107 0.43 15.73 -0.75
N VAL A 108 -0.71 15.50 -1.42
CA VAL A 108 -1.99 16.13 -1.13
C VAL A 108 -2.88 15.14 -0.38
N GLN A 109 -3.34 15.56 0.78
CA GLN A 109 -4.23 14.77 1.63
C GLN A 109 -5.66 15.29 1.55
N VAL A 110 -6.66 14.38 1.62
CA VAL A 110 -8.07 14.77 1.78
C VAL A 110 -8.31 15.45 3.14
N PRO A 111 -9.29 16.37 3.25
CA PRO A 111 -9.73 16.93 4.52
C PRO A 111 -10.19 15.84 5.51
N ALA A 112 -10.13 16.14 6.82
CA ALA A 112 -10.44 15.16 7.86
C ALA A 112 -11.87 14.58 7.76
N ARG A 113 -12.88 15.40 7.41
CA ARG A 113 -14.24 14.92 7.16
C ARG A 113 -14.30 13.96 5.97
N VAL A 114 -13.70 14.32 4.84
CA VAL A 114 -13.64 13.46 3.65
C VAL A 114 -12.89 12.16 3.93
N GLN A 115 -11.84 12.19 4.76
CA GLN A 115 -11.16 10.97 5.21
C GLN A 115 -12.15 10.04 5.93
N GLN A 116 -12.94 10.56 6.85
CA GLN A 116 -13.90 9.78 7.63
C GLN A 116 -15.07 9.28 6.78
N ASP A 117 -15.75 10.21 6.13
CA ASP A 117 -17.06 10.01 5.53
C ASP A 117 -16.97 9.30 4.16
N CYS A 118 -15.79 9.33 3.53
CA CYS A 118 -15.57 8.72 2.23
C CYS A 118 -14.49 7.64 2.28
N VAL A 119 -13.23 8.00 2.59
CA VAL A 119 -12.10 7.06 2.43
C VAL A 119 -12.20 5.89 3.40
N ASP A 120 -12.39 6.16 4.69
CA ASP A 120 -12.47 5.11 5.70
C ASP A 120 -13.78 4.30 5.59
N ALA A 121 -14.89 4.98 5.25
CA ALA A 121 -16.17 4.33 4.98
C ALA A 121 -16.07 3.33 3.81
N ALA A 122 -15.41 3.73 2.71
CA ALA A 122 -15.17 2.85 1.56
C ALA A 122 -14.25 1.68 1.90
N ILE A 123 -13.13 1.93 2.60
CA ILE A 123 -12.22 0.86 3.03
C ILE A 123 -12.96 -0.15 3.92
N HIS A 124 -13.76 0.32 4.88
CA HIS A 124 -14.55 -0.55 5.74
C HIS A 124 -15.54 -1.37 4.92
N ALA A 125 -16.32 -0.72 4.05
CA ALA A 125 -17.33 -1.35 3.23
C ALA A 125 -16.74 -2.47 2.35
N VAL A 126 -15.60 -2.22 1.71
CA VAL A 126 -14.88 -3.24 0.92
C VAL A 126 -14.38 -4.38 1.81
N LYS A 127 -13.78 -4.09 2.98
CA LYS A 127 -13.31 -5.12 3.92
C LYS A 127 -14.44 -6.02 4.44
N SER A 128 -15.63 -5.46 4.68
CA SER A 128 -16.79 -6.21 5.14
C SER A 128 -17.60 -6.85 4.00
N GLY A 129 -17.21 -6.64 2.74
CA GLY A 129 -17.95 -7.15 1.58
C GLY A 129 -19.32 -6.51 1.39
N THR A 130 -19.51 -5.28 1.87
CA THR A 130 -20.79 -4.56 1.86
C THR A 130 -20.77 -3.35 0.93
N ASP A 131 -21.88 -3.05 0.28
CA ASP A 131 -22.18 -1.76 -0.40
C ASP A 131 -21.05 -1.23 -1.31
N ARG A 132 -20.62 -2.07 -2.26
CA ARG A 132 -19.56 -1.75 -3.22
C ARG A 132 -19.85 -0.49 -4.04
N GLY A 133 -21.09 -0.34 -4.52
CA GLY A 133 -21.48 0.82 -5.33
C GLY A 133 -21.32 2.15 -4.58
N ARG A 134 -21.63 2.17 -3.28
CA ARG A 134 -21.39 3.35 -2.45
C ARG A 134 -19.92 3.57 -2.15
N ALA A 135 -19.15 2.51 -1.95
CA ALA A 135 -17.69 2.61 -1.80
C ALA A 135 -17.03 3.25 -3.03
N GLU A 136 -17.47 2.90 -4.24
CA GLU A 136 -17.04 3.52 -5.49
C GLU A 136 -17.35 5.03 -5.53
N GLN A 137 -18.57 5.42 -5.15
CA GLN A 137 -18.98 6.84 -5.09
C GLN A 137 -18.18 7.64 -4.07
N TRP A 138 -17.93 7.07 -2.89
CA TRP A 138 -17.12 7.70 -1.86
C TRP A 138 -15.68 7.91 -2.31
N ILE A 139 -15.06 6.93 -2.96
CA ILE A 139 -13.70 7.06 -3.48
C ILE A 139 -13.61 8.08 -4.62
N ALA A 140 -14.62 8.14 -5.50
CA ALA A 140 -14.71 9.21 -6.50
C ALA A 140 -14.84 10.59 -5.85
N SER A 141 -15.69 10.73 -4.83
CA SER A 141 -15.89 12.00 -4.10
C SER A 141 -14.62 12.46 -3.39
N ALA A 142 -13.91 11.53 -2.74
CA ALA A 142 -12.62 11.80 -2.13
C ALA A 142 -11.55 12.22 -3.16
N THR A 143 -11.58 11.64 -4.36
CA THR A 143 -10.70 12.02 -5.47
C THR A 143 -11.03 13.41 -5.98
N GLY A 144 -12.31 13.78 -6.06
CA GLY A 144 -12.75 15.15 -6.36
C GLY A 144 -12.18 16.16 -5.36
N ALA A 145 -12.27 15.87 -4.06
CA ALA A 145 -11.69 16.72 -3.02
C ALA A 145 -10.16 16.86 -3.12
N LEU A 146 -9.45 15.84 -3.65
CA LEU A 146 -8.01 15.94 -3.93
C LEU A 146 -7.74 16.82 -5.15
N LYS A 147 -8.53 16.67 -6.21
CA LYS A 147 -8.47 17.49 -7.42
C LYS A 147 -8.66 18.98 -7.10
N ASP A 148 -9.68 19.32 -6.30
CA ASP A 148 -9.96 20.69 -5.87
C ASP A 148 -8.82 21.30 -5.03
N ARG A 149 -7.99 20.44 -4.41
CA ARG A 149 -6.79 20.84 -3.65
C ARG A 149 -5.52 20.86 -4.49
N GLY A 150 -5.64 20.63 -5.81
CA GLY A 150 -4.56 20.72 -6.79
C GLY A 150 -3.76 19.43 -6.98
N ALA A 151 -4.30 18.26 -6.63
CA ALA A 151 -3.68 16.99 -7.02
C ALA A 151 -3.79 16.78 -8.54
N GLN A 152 -2.69 16.35 -9.17
CA GLN A 152 -2.60 16.09 -10.61
C GLN A 152 -2.75 14.59 -10.94
N ALA A 153 -2.42 13.74 -9.97
CA ALA A 153 -2.65 12.30 -9.99
C ALA A 153 -3.08 11.86 -8.58
N VAL A 154 -3.65 10.66 -8.47
CA VAL A 154 -4.01 10.06 -7.19
C VAL A 154 -3.43 8.66 -7.06
N VAL A 155 -2.95 8.30 -5.87
CA VAL A 155 -2.57 6.92 -5.53
C VAL A 155 -3.69 6.31 -4.69
N ALA A 156 -4.22 5.18 -5.15
CA ALA A 156 -4.99 4.27 -4.31
C ALA A 156 -4.01 3.57 -3.34
N ALA A 157 -3.78 4.19 -2.19
CA ALA A 157 -2.78 3.81 -1.18
C ALA A 157 -3.37 2.94 -0.06
N CYS A 158 -4.36 2.12 -0.42
CA CYS A 158 -4.90 1.01 0.37
C CYS A 158 -5.29 -0.09 -0.62
N THR A 159 -4.94 -1.34 -0.33
CA THR A 159 -5.15 -2.46 -1.26
C THR A 159 -6.63 -2.71 -1.55
N GLU A 160 -7.52 -2.34 -0.63
CA GLU A 160 -8.96 -2.40 -0.80
C GLU A 160 -9.52 -1.32 -1.73
N ILE A 161 -8.91 -0.14 -1.79
CA ILE A 161 -9.40 0.96 -2.63
C ILE A 161 -9.29 0.60 -4.11
N GLN A 162 -8.33 -0.24 -4.48
CA GLN A 162 -8.18 -0.76 -5.85
C GLN A 162 -9.46 -1.42 -6.37
N LEU A 163 -10.20 -2.09 -5.47
CA LEU A 163 -11.39 -2.84 -5.84
C LEU A 163 -12.57 -1.93 -6.22
N VAL A 164 -12.48 -0.62 -5.92
CA VAL A 164 -13.57 0.36 -6.08
C VAL A 164 -13.09 1.67 -6.70
N SER A 165 -11.92 1.67 -7.33
CA SER A 165 -11.26 2.89 -7.84
C SER A 165 -11.70 3.30 -9.25
N ALA A 166 -12.47 2.48 -9.96
CA ALA A 166 -12.80 2.74 -11.37
C ALA A 166 -13.47 4.10 -11.60
N PRO A 167 -14.45 4.56 -10.77
CA PRO A 167 -14.98 5.91 -10.93
C PRO A 167 -14.01 7.03 -10.53
N ALA A 168 -13.10 6.78 -9.56
CA ALA A 168 -12.06 7.75 -9.23
C ALA A 168 -11.04 7.97 -10.35
N ALA A 169 -10.74 6.93 -11.14
CA ALA A 169 -9.88 7.04 -12.31
C ALA A 169 -10.47 7.94 -13.42
N GLN A 170 -11.79 8.20 -13.38
CA GLN A 170 -12.45 9.18 -14.27
C GLN A 170 -12.30 10.63 -13.79
N VAL A 171 -11.89 10.84 -12.53
CA VAL A 171 -11.73 12.18 -11.93
C VAL A 171 -10.30 12.69 -12.07
N LEU A 172 -9.31 11.84 -11.77
CA LEU A 172 -7.87 12.08 -11.91
C LEU A 172 -7.16 10.79 -12.36
N PRO A 173 -6.03 10.90 -13.08
CA PRO A 173 -5.14 9.75 -13.33
C PRO A 173 -4.81 9.03 -12.02
N LEU A 174 -5.06 7.73 -11.98
CA LEU A 174 -5.01 6.93 -10.75
C LEU A 174 -3.95 5.84 -10.86
N VAL A 175 -3.15 5.70 -9.80
CA VAL A 175 -2.17 4.63 -9.63
C VAL A 175 -2.65 3.61 -8.61
N ASP A 176 -2.59 2.34 -9.02
CA ASP A 176 -2.73 1.20 -8.14
C ASP A 176 -1.40 0.89 -7.42
N SER A 177 -1.38 1.02 -6.09
CA SER A 177 -0.18 0.74 -5.28
C SER A 177 0.16 -0.75 -5.18
N THR A 178 -0.82 -1.64 -5.32
CA THR A 178 -0.61 -3.09 -5.44
C THR A 178 0.04 -3.42 -6.76
N GLN A 179 -0.46 -2.86 -7.86
CA GLN A 179 0.12 -3.03 -9.19
C GLN A 179 1.55 -2.49 -9.24
N ALA A 180 1.81 -1.31 -8.65
CA ALA A 180 3.16 -0.77 -8.54
C ALA A 180 4.10 -1.68 -7.72
N LEU A 181 3.59 -2.36 -6.67
CA LEU A 181 4.35 -3.36 -5.94
C LEU A 181 4.66 -4.61 -6.78
N VAL A 182 3.70 -5.07 -7.58
CA VAL A 182 3.89 -6.19 -8.53
C VAL A 182 4.95 -5.83 -9.55
N GLU A 183 4.89 -4.64 -10.15
CA GLU A 183 5.89 -4.17 -11.13
C GLU A 183 7.27 -4.03 -10.49
N ALA A 184 7.37 -3.52 -9.27
CA ALA A 184 8.62 -3.46 -8.52
C ALA A 184 9.19 -4.87 -8.24
N ALA A 185 8.33 -5.83 -7.91
CA ALA A 185 8.72 -7.21 -7.70
C ALA A 185 9.22 -7.86 -9.01
N LEU A 186 8.50 -7.67 -10.12
CA LEU A 186 8.89 -8.16 -11.43
C LEU A 186 10.22 -7.56 -11.87
N ALA A 187 10.40 -6.24 -11.76
CA ALA A 187 11.66 -5.57 -12.10
C ALA A 187 12.84 -6.05 -11.22
N ARG A 188 12.58 -6.44 -9.97
CA ARG A 188 13.61 -6.93 -9.05
C ARG A 188 14.00 -8.39 -9.29
N LEU A 189 13.03 -9.21 -9.70
CA LEU A 189 13.19 -10.66 -9.92
C LEU A 189 13.59 -10.99 -11.36
N TRP A 190 13.17 -10.17 -12.32
CA TRP A 190 13.39 -10.37 -13.73
C TRP A 190 14.57 -9.52 -14.21
N LYS A 191 15.68 -10.17 -14.57
CA LYS A 191 16.68 -9.58 -15.47
C LYS A 191 16.29 -9.94 -16.90
N PRO A 192 16.34 -9.02 -17.89
CA PRO A 192 16.11 -9.36 -19.29
C PRO A 192 17.29 -10.18 -19.81
N THR A 193 17.34 -11.43 -19.40
CA THR A 193 18.13 -12.51 -19.96
C THR A 193 17.10 -13.58 -20.20
N GLY A 194 16.99 -14.11 -21.42
CA GLY A 194 15.97 -15.10 -21.83
C GLY A 194 16.02 -16.45 -21.10
N GLU A 195 16.53 -16.50 -19.88
CA GLU A 195 16.60 -17.67 -19.01
C GLU A 195 15.82 -17.41 -17.73
N LEU A 196 14.84 -18.28 -17.47
CA LEU A 196 14.07 -18.30 -16.22
C LEU A 196 15.02 -18.44 -15.03
N PHE A 197 14.89 -17.56 -14.04
CA PHE A 197 15.52 -17.76 -12.74
C PHE A 197 14.98 -19.03 -12.09
N VAL A 198 15.79 -20.10 -12.09
CA VAL A 198 15.49 -21.34 -11.35
C VAL A 198 16.31 -21.32 -10.06
N PRO A 199 15.67 -21.15 -8.88
CA PRO A 199 16.36 -21.25 -7.61
C PRO A 199 17.06 -22.60 -7.46
N GLU A 200 18.24 -22.63 -6.85
CA GLU A 200 19.10 -23.80 -6.78
C GLU A 200 18.45 -25.01 -6.08
N HIS A 201 17.51 -24.76 -5.16
CA HIS A 201 16.72 -25.78 -4.46
C HIS A 201 15.63 -26.45 -5.33
N ARG A 202 15.40 -25.98 -6.56
CA ARG A 202 14.43 -26.54 -7.51
C ARG A 202 15.08 -27.38 -8.63
N ARG A 203 16.38 -27.70 -8.54
CA ARG A 203 17.06 -28.68 -9.42
C ARG A 203 16.75 -30.15 -9.07
N GLY A 204 15.53 -30.41 -8.59
CA GLY A 204 15.01 -31.75 -8.33
C GLY A 204 13.70 -31.94 -9.10
N PRO A 205 13.29 -33.19 -9.41
CA PRO A 205 12.07 -33.43 -10.17
C PRO A 205 10.88 -32.76 -9.50
N VAL A 206 10.12 -32.00 -10.29
CA VAL A 206 8.91 -31.30 -9.85
C VAL A 206 7.89 -32.36 -9.43
N SER A 207 7.77 -32.62 -8.13
CA SER A 207 6.64 -33.39 -7.61
C SER A 207 5.38 -32.58 -7.86
N SER A 208 4.47 -33.11 -8.66
CA SER A 208 3.15 -32.55 -8.92
C SER A 208 2.43 -32.26 -7.60
N TYR A 209 1.81 -31.09 -7.51
CA TYR A 209 0.91 -30.75 -6.42
C TYR A 209 -0.31 -31.67 -6.52
N PRO A 210 -0.79 -32.28 -5.41
CA PRO A 210 -1.99 -33.09 -5.47
C PRO A 210 -3.20 -32.20 -5.76
N ASP A 211 -3.91 -32.57 -6.82
CA ASP A 211 -5.20 -32.02 -7.21
C ASP A 211 -6.19 -32.21 -6.06
N THR A 212 -6.64 -31.11 -5.44
CA THR A 212 -7.67 -31.16 -4.40
C THR A 212 -8.98 -30.66 -4.97
N ASP A 213 -9.62 -31.50 -5.76
CA ASP A 213 -11.07 -31.49 -5.98
C ASP A 213 -11.69 -32.61 -5.14
N ARG A 214 -12.22 -32.24 -3.96
CA ARG A 214 -13.26 -32.98 -3.20
C ARG A 214 -14.03 -32.03 -2.30
#